data_AF-A0A167H0F2-F1
#
_entry.id   AF-A0A167H0F2-F1
#
_cell.length_a   1.000
_cell.length_b   1.000
_cell.length_c   1.000
_cell.angle_alpha   90.00
_cell.angle_beta   90.00
_cell.angle_gamma   90.00
#
_symmetry.space_group_name_H-M   'P 1'
#
loop_
_entity.id
_entity.type
_entity.pdbx_description
1 polymer ?
#
loop_
_entity_poly.entity_id
_entity_poly.type
_entity_poly.pdbx_seq_one_letter_code
_entity_poly.pdbx_strand_id
1 'polypeptide(L)'
;MSSAAPKRDDRKRCWDSRDAYFLCLDKANLLAPGSETGSTCAKERKGYEASCAKSWVEYFDKRRVLDARQKAMVAAQEEQNKSRQR
;
A
#
# COMPACT_ATOMS: atom_id res chain seq x y z
N MET A 1 10.91 -29.61 8.65
CA MET A 1 10.12 -29.34 7.43
C MET A 1 10.78 -28.17 6.72
N SER A 2 11.13 -28.33 5.45
CA SER A 2 12.02 -27.42 4.72
C SER A 2 11.38 -26.05 4.49
N SER A 3 11.90 -25.03 5.17
CA SER A 3 11.63 -23.61 4.91
C SER A 3 12.24 -23.23 3.57
N ALA A 4 11.57 -23.56 2.47
CA ALA A 4 11.96 -23.07 1.16
C ALA A 4 11.85 -21.54 1.20
N ALA A 5 12.99 -20.85 1.23
CA ALA A 5 13.04 -19.41 1.10
C ALA A 5 12.22 -19.05 -0.16
N PRO A 6 11.25 -18.12 -0.07
CA PRO A 6 10.44 -17.76 -1.21
C PRO A 6 11.36 -17.42 -2.38
N LYS A 7 11.22 -18.18 -3.47
CA LYS A 7 12.08 -18.03 -4.66
C LYS A 7 12.00 -16.56 -5.06
N ARG A 8 13.12 -15.97 -5.48
CA ARG A 8 13.20 -14.52 -5.79
C ARG A 8 12.06 -14.05 -6.70
N ASP A 9 11.61 -14.93 -7.59
CA ASP A 9 10.51 -14.69 -8.53
C ASP A 9 9.13 -14.54 -7.84
N ASP A 10 8.88 -15.26 -6.75
CA ASP A 10 7.62 -15.18 -6.01
C ASP A 10 7.48 -13.85 -5.27
N ARG A 11 8.61 -13.33 -4.75
CA ARG A 11 8.66 -11.99 -4.16
C ARG A 11 8.44 -10.90 -5.19
N LYS A 12 9.02 -11.06 -6.39
CA LYS A 12 8.79 -10.13 -7.50
C LYS A 12 7.31 -10.09 -7.88
N ARG A 13 6.66 -11.25 -8.07
CA ARG A 13 5.22 -11.34 -8.34
C ARG A 13 4.36 -10.69 -7.26
N CYS A 14 4.73 -10.87 -5.99
CA CYS A 14 4.06 -10.22 -4.87
C CYS A 14 4.16 -8.69 -4.96
N TRP A 15 5.36 -8.14 -5.22
CA TRP A 15 5.53 -6.69 -5.36
C TRP A 15 4.81 -6.13 -6.59
N ASP A 16 4.86 -6.81 -7.72
CA ASP A 16 4.17 -6.39 -8.95
C ASP A 16 2.64 -6.35 -8.71
N SER A 17 2.09 -7.34 -8.01
CA SER A 17 0.66 -7.40 -7.66
C SER A 17 0.27 -6.34 -6.63
N ARG A 18 1.14 -6.06 -5.65
CA ARG A 18 0.96 -4.98 -4.68
C ARG A 18 0.87 -3.63 -5.38
N ASP A 19 1.82 -3.36 -6.29
CA ASP A 19 1.91 -2.08 -6.96
C ASP A 19 0.71 -1.87 -7.90
N ALA A 20 0.24 -2.92 -8.58
CA ALA A 20 -0.99 -2.88 -9.37
C ALA A 20 -2.22 -2.53 -8.52
N TYR A 21 -2.37 -3.15 -7.35
CA TYR A 21 -3.46 -2.84 -6.41
C TYR A 21 -3.38 -1.41 -5.88
N PHE A 22 -2.19 -0.98 -5.47
CA PHE A 22 -1.96 0.37 -4.94
C PHE A 22 -2.17 1.46 -5.99
N LEU A 23 -1.77 1.23 -7.25
CA LEU A 23 -2.07 2.13 -8.36
C LEU A 23 -3.56 2.25 -8.62
N CYS A 24 -4.31 1.16 -8.46
CA CYS A 24 -5.77 1.20 -8.58
C CYS A 24 -6.39 2.03 -7.45
N LEU A 25 -5.94 1.84 -6.21
CA LEU A 25 -6.35 2.65 -5.07
C LEU A 25 -6.03 4.14 -5.27
N ASP A 26 -4.83 4.46 -5.78
CA ASP A 26 -4.43 5.84 -6.08
C ASP A 26 -5.34 6.47 -7.16
N LYS A 27 -5.67 5.73 -8.22
CA LYS A 27 -6.62 6.18 -9.26
C LYS A 27 -8.03 6.39 -8.72
N ALA A 28 -8.46 5.57 -7.76
CA ALA A 28 -9.75 5.71 -7.09
C ALA A 28 -9.72 6.76 -5.96
N ASN A 29 -8.57 7.41 -5.73
CA ASN A 29 -8.34 8.34 -4.63
C ASN A 29 -8.64 7.73 -3.24
N LEU A 30 -8.36 6.43 -3.09
CA LEU A 30 -8.54 5.66 -1.87
C LEU A 30 -7.20 5.48 -1.17
N LEU A 31 -7.11 6.02 0.05
CA LEU A 31 -5.88 5.94 0.84
C LEU A 31 -5.75 4.60 1.58
N ALA A 32 -6.88 4.11 2.10
CA ALA A 32 -6.93 2.93 2.95
C ALA A 32 -7.31 1.68 2.12
N PRO A 33 -6.42 0.67 2.04
CA PRO A 33 -6.80 -0.64 1.50
C PRO A 33 -8.01 -1.19 2.26
N GLY A 34 -9.05 -1.60 1.53
CA GLY A 34 -10.29 -2.12 2.11
C GLY A 34 -11.35 -1.05 2.43
N SER A 35 -11.08 0.24 2.23
CA SER A 35 -12.12 1.28 2.23
C SER A 35 -12.80 1.45 0.88
N GLU A 36 -12.45 0.61 -0.10
CA GLU A 36 -13.10 0.57 -1.40
C GLU A 36 -14.56 0.13 -1.29
N THR A 37 -15.47 0.94 -1.84
CA THR A 37 -16.89 0.60 -1.93
C THR A 37 -17.14 -0.22 -3.20
N GLY A 38 -17.72 -1.41 -3.02
CA GLY A 38 -18.12 -2.28 -4.14
C GLY A 38 -16.96 -3.07 -4.76
N SER A 39 -16.88 -3.05 -6.10
CA SER A 39 -15.93 -3.84 -6.89
C SER A 39 -14.65 -3.09 -7.28
N THR A 40 -14.48 -1.86 -6.79
CA THR A 40 -13.30 -1.03 -7.04
C THR A 40 -12.05 -1.79 -6.62
N CYS A 41 -11.12 -2.01 -7.56
CA CYS A 41 -9.85 -2.70 -7.36
C CYS A 41 -9.93 -4.15 -6.83
N ALA A 42 -11.12 -4.78 -6.82
CA ALA A 42 -11.32 -6.12 -6.27
C ALA A 42 -10.51 -7.21 -7.01
N LYS A 43 -10.31 -7.04 -8.32
CA LYS A 43 -9.52 -7.96 -9.15
C LYS A 43 -8.04 -7.90 -8.75
N GLU A 44 -7.51 -6.70 -8.63
CA GLU A 44 -6.13 -6.42 -8.24
C GLU A 44 -5.90 -6.88 -6.79
N ARG A 45 -6.86 -6.63 -5.89
CA ARG A 45 -6.81 -7.11 -4.50
C ARG A 45 -6.74 -8.64 -4.43
N LYS A 46 -7.57 -9.34 -5.20
CA LYS A 46 -7.53 -10.81 -5.26
C LYS A 46 -6.18 -11.33 -5.77
N GLY A 47 -5.60 -10.69 -6.79
CA GLY A 47 -4.27 -11.04 -7.31
C GLY A 47 -3.16 -10.78 -6.29
N TYR A 48 -3.27 -9.68 -5.54
CA TYR A 48 -2.35 -9.31 -4.47
C TYR A 48 -2.40 -10.29 -3.28
N GLU A 49 -3.59 -10.62 -2.79
CA GLU A 49 -3.78 -11.61 -1.71
C GLU A 49 -3.38 -13.04 -2.13
N ALA A 50 -3.49 -13.38 -3.41
CA ALA A 50 -3.07 -14.69 -3.94
C ALA A 50 -1.56 -14.79 -4.18
N SER A 51 -0.89 -13.68 -4.54
CA SER A 51 0.53 -13.67 -4.90
C SER A 51 1.45 -13.37 -3.71
N CYS A 52 0.92 -12.73 -2.66
CA CYS A 52 1.66 -12.39 -1.45
C CYS A 52 1.26 -13.26 -0.26
N ALA A 53 2.19 -13.49 0.66
CA ALA A 53 1.84 -14.03 1.96
C ALA A 53 0.96 -13.04 2.74
N LYS A 54 -0.03 -13.54 3.48
CA LYS A 54 -0.96 -12.69 4.27
C LYS A 54 -0.24 -11.70 5.19
N SER A 55 0.86 -12.13 5.84
CA SER A 55 1.66 -11.25 6.70
C SER A 55 2.30 -10.08 5.95
N TRP A 56 2.69 -10.27 4.69
CA TRP A 56 3.21 -9.21 3.83
C TRP A 56 2.10 -8.26 3.40
N VAL A 57 0.93 -8.80 3.04
CA VAL A 57 -0.25 -8.00 2.69
C VAL A 57 -0.63 -7.07 3.84
N GLU A 58 -0.81 -7.62 5.03
CA GLU A 58 -1.14 -6.83 6.22
C GLU A 58 -0.08 -5.78 6.55
N TYR A 59 1.20 -6.14 6.42
CA TYR A 59 2.30 -5.20 6.68
C TYR A 59 2.26 -4.02 5.70
N PHE A 60 2.14 -4.30 4.39
CA PHE A 60 2.11 -3.26 3.37
C PHE A 60 0.86 -2.39 3.44
N ASP A 61 -0.30 -2.97 3.75
CA ASP A 61 -1.54 -2.21 3.90
C ASP A 61 -1.42 -1.21 5.05
N LYS A 62 -0.91 -1.67 6.20
CA LYS A 62 -0.60 -0.79 7.35
C LYS A 62 0.44 0.26 6.96
N ARG A 63 1.50 -0.15 6.25
CA ARG A 63 2.59 0.75 5.84
C ARG A 63 2.08 1.88 4.94
N ARG A 64 1.21 1.59 3.97
CA ARG A 64 0.63 2.59 3.07
C ARG A 64 -0.13 3.66 3.85
N VAL A 65 -0.97 3.27 4.81
CA VAL A 65 -1.75 4.22 5.64
C VAL A 65 -0.83 5.05 6.53
N LEU A 66 0.17 4.42 7.17
CA LEU A 66 1.12 5.12 8.03
C LEU A 66 1.98 6.12 7.24
N ASP A 67 2.52 5.70 6.09
CA ASP A 67 3.35 6.58 5.25
C ASP A 67 2.53 7.75 4.71
N ALA A 68 1.26 7.53 4.37
CA ALA A 68 0.38 8.61 3.94
C ALA A 68 0.06 9.61 5.07
N ARG A 69 -0.21 9.12 6.29
CA ARG A 69 -0.39 9.97 7.48
C ARG A 69 0.88 10.76 7.80
N GLN A 70 2.04 10.11 7.75
CA GLN A 70 3.33 10.74 8.00
C GLN A 70 3.58 11.88 6.98
N LYS A 71 3.36 11.62 5.69
CA LYS A 71 3.49 12.65 4.64
C LYS A 71 2.56 13.83 4.88
N ALA A 72 1.31 13.59 5.27
CA ALA A 72 0.35 14.66 5.58
C ALA A 72 0.81 15.51 6.78
N MET A 73 1.33 14.88 7.84
CA MET A 73 1.85 15.59 9.02
C MET A 73 3.08 16.43 8.67
N VAL A 74 4.03 15.88 7.90
CA VAL A 74 5.23 16.62 7.46
C VAL A 74 4.84 17.81 6.59
N ALA A 75 3.93 17.61 5.62
CA ALA A 75 3.45 18.70 4.77
C ALA A 75 2.76 19.81 5.56
N ALA A 76 1.95 19.45 6.57
CA ALA A 76 1.31 20.42 7.46
C ALA A 76 2.35 21.21 8.28
N GLN A 77 3.40 20.54 8.76
CA GLN A 77 4.47 21.18 9.53
C GLN A 77 5.31 22.12 8.66
N GLU A 78 5.65 21.73 7.44
CA GLU A 78 6.36 22.59 6.48
C GLU A 78 5.55 23.86 6.17
N GLU A 79 4.24 23.73 5.99
CA GLU A 79 3.35 24.87 5.75
C GLU A 79 3.25 25.79 6.97
N GLN A 80 3.18 25.24 8.18
CA GLN A 80 3.27 26.02 9.42
C GLN A 80 4.62 26.73 9.55
N ASN A 81 5.73 26.08 9.21
CA ASN A 81 7.05 26.71 9.29
C ASN A 81 7.19 27.85 8.27
N LYS A 82 6.69 27.68 7.04
CA LYS A 82 6.66 28.73 6.02
C LYS A 82 5.80 29.94 6.43
N SER A 83 4.65 29.69 7.05
CA SER A 83 3.76 30.76 7.51
C SER A 83 4.30 31.49 8.75
N ARG A 84 5.07 30.82 9.63
CA ARG A 84 5.77 31.45 10.77
C ARG A 84 6.99 32.29 10.37
N GLN A 85 7.54 32.08 9.17
CA GLN A 85 8.71 32.81 8.65
C GLN A 85 8.34 33.99 7.73
N ARG A 86 7.04 34.22 7.49
CA ARG A 86 6.53 35.42 6.83
C ARG A 86 6.06 36.43 7.86
#